data_AF-A0A935H442-F1
#
_entry.id   AF-A0A935H442-F1
#
_cell.length_a   1.000
_cell.length_b   1.000
_cell.length_c   1.000
_cell.angle_alpha   90.00
_cell.angle_beta   90.00
_cell.angle_gamma   90.00
#
_symmetry.space_group_name_H-M   'P 1'
#
loop_
_entity.id
_entity.type
_entity.pdbx_description
1 polymer ?
#
loop_
_entity_poly.entity_id
_entity_poly.type
_entity_poly.pdbx_seq_one_letter_code
_entity_poly.pdbx_strand_id
1 'polypeptide(L)'
;MAEPLVAQYGPDVPQAIARMVAAVHPQFDTDAFLTDALTGYEALALMPRGKHMARALHRHLPADYPEALGILLASIDQPHGRAPGLSLASFLYLPHTVFVAEFGLGHFALSMKAQHALTQRFTAEFSIRPFLHKHPEATLAQLMEWTARPQ
;
A
#
# COMPACT_ATOMS: atom_id res chain seq x y z
N MET A 1 -2.85 24.33 -19.06
CA MET A 1 -2.89 22.88 -19.31
C MET A 1 -2.95 22.19 -17.97
N ALA A 2 -3.78 21.15 -17.81
CA ALA A 2 -3.79 20.37 -16.57
C ALA A 2 -2.44 19.65 -16.42
N GLU A 3 -1.87 19.65 -15.21
CA GLU A 3 -0.68 18.86 -14.91
C GLU A 3 -0.91 17.37 -15.20
N PRO A 4 0.10 16.63 -15.69
CA PRO A 4 0.00 15.18 -15.84
C PRO A 4 -0.45 14.53 -14.53
N LEU A 5 -1.37 13.55 -14.60
CA LEU A 5 -1.93 12.90 -13.42
C LEU A 5 -0.84 12.34 -12.48
N VAL A 6 0.28 11.87 -13.04
CA VAL A 6 1.45 11.38 -12.29
C VAL A 6 2.14 12.47 -11.46
N ALA A 7 2.05 13.76 -11.84
CA ALA A 7 2.62 14.87 -11.08
C ALA A 7 1.90 15.07 -9.73
N GLN A 8 0.62 14.72 -9.64
CA GLN A 8 -0.15 14.73 -8.38
C GLN A 8 0.20 13.58 -7.43
N TYR A 9 1.06 12.67 -7.87
CA TYR A 9 1.60 11.56 -7.10
C TYR A 9 3.09 11.77 -6.79
N GLY A 10 3.39 12.97 -6.26
CA GLY A 10 4.73 13.49 -6.06
C GLY A 10 5.41 12.98 -4.79
N PRO A 11 6.50 13.67 -4.35
CA PRO A 11 7.25 13.31 -3.15
C PRO A 11 6.45 13.49 -1.85
N ASP A 12 5.33 14.22 -1.90
CA ASP A 12 4.40 14.36 -0.78
C ASP A 12 3.78 13.02 -0.37
N VAL A 13 3.68 12.06 -1.29
CA VAL A 13 3.15 10.71 -1.01
C VAL A 13 4.08 9.88 -0.12
N PRO A 14 5.36 9.62 -0.48
CA PRO A 14 6.26 8.91 0.41
C PRO A 14 6.47 9.66 1.74
N GLN A 15 6.49 11.00 1.74
CA GLN A 15 6.54 11.80 2.98
C GLN A 15 5.30 11.57 3.88
N ALA A 16 4.12 11.49 3.29
CA ALA A 16 2.90 11.18 4.03
C ALA A 16 2.94 9.77 4.61
N ILE A 17 3.35 8.77 3.82
CA ILE A 17 3.48 7.38 4.26
C ILE A 17 4.50 7.25 5.38
N ALA A 18 5.66 7.90 5.26
CA ALA A 18 6.69 7.86 6.29
C ALA A 18 6.18 8.40 7.63
N ARG A 19 5.46 9.53 7.62
CA ARG A 19 4.80 10.08 8.82
C ARG A 19 3.78 9.12 9.42
N MET A 20 2.94 8.52 8.59
CA MET A 20 1.94 7.54 9.04
C MET A 20 2.59 6.32 9.71
N VAL A 21 3.66 5.79 9.12
CA VAL A 21 4.37 4.61 9.65
C VAL A 21 5.12 4.97 10.92
N ALA A 22 5.86 6.08 10.95
CA ALA A 22 6.62 6.53 12.12
C ALA A 22 5.72 6.79 13.35
N ALA A 23 4.46 7.19 13.14
CA ALA A 23 3.49 7.40 14.21
C ALA A 23 3.11 6.11 14.97
N VAL A 24 3.19 4.95 14.31
CA VAL A 24 2.87 3.63 14.90
C VAL A 24 4.10 2.76 15.13
N HIS A 25 5.23 3.09 14.49
CA HIS A 25 6.50 2.39 14.62
C HIS A 25 7.65 3.40 14.80
N PRO A 26 7.93 3.86 16.03
CA PRO A 26 8.93 4.91 16.28
C PRO A 26 10.38 4.56 15.90
N GLN A 27 10.67 3.27 15.70
CA GLN A 27 11.98 2.78 15.25
C GLN A 27 12.16 2.90 13.73
N PHE A 28 11.12 3.32 12.99
CA PHE A 28 11.16 3.48 11.55
C PHE A 28 12.15 4.59 11.15
N ASP A 29 13.21 4.22 10.42
CA ASP A 29 14.16 5.17 9.86
C ASP A 29 13.53 5.92 8.67
N THR A 30 12.89 7.04 9.01
CA THR A 30 12.15 7.88 8.05
C THR A 30 13.08 8.44 6.97
N ASP A 31 14.29 8.86 7.33
CA ASP A 31 15.22 9.50 6.39
C ASP A 31 15.79 8.48 5.39
N ALA A 32 16.13 7.28 5.87
CA ALA A 32 16.58 6.20 5.02
C ALA A 32 15.46 5.72 4.08
N PHE A 33 14.23 5.56 4.59
CA PHE A 33 13.08 5.22 3.77
C PHE A 33 12.81 6.26 2.68
N LEU A 34 12.81 7.55 3.03
CA LEU A 34 12.54 8.62 2.06
C LEU A 34 13.61 8.69 0.98
N THR A 35 14.88 8.55 1.36
CA THR A 35 16.00 8.47 0.41
C THR A 35 15.77 7.35 -0.60
N ASP A 36 15.45 6.15 -0.11
CA ASP A 36 15.19 4.98 -0.94
C ASP A 36 13.94 5.12 -1.82
N ALA A 37 12.85 5.65 -1.26
CA ALA A 37 11.58 5.82 -1.94
C ALA A 37 11.63 6.92 -3.02
N LEU A 38 12.48 7.93 -2.86
CA LEU A 38 12.61 9.04 -3.80
C LEU A 38 13.71 8.84 -4.86
N THR A 39 14.64 7.91 -4.64
CA THR A 39 15.69 7.60 -5.62
C THR A 39 15.08 7.14 -6.95
N GLY A 40 15.29 7.92 -8.02
CA GLY A 40 14.78 7.63 -9.37
C GLY A 40 13.27 7.81 -9.55
N TYR A 41 12.56 8.32 -8.53
CA TYR A 41 11.10 8.38 -8.47
C TYR A 41 10.46 9.24 -9.57
N GLU A 42 11.13 10.32 -9.96
CA GLU A 42 10.62 11.27 -10.96
C GLU A 42 10.43 10.63 -12.34
N ALA A 43 11.31 9.70 -12.72
CA ALA A 43 11.27 9.00 -14.01
C ALA A 43 10.19 7.89 -14.08
N LEU A 44 9.58 7.54 -12.95
CA LEU A 44 8.62 6.45 -12.85
C LEU A 44 7.19 6.91 -13.17
N ALA A 45 6.46 6.08 -13.90
CA ALA A 45 5.01 6.19 -14.03
C ALA A 45 4.29 5.80 -12.72
N LEU A 46 2.97 6.00 -12.64
CA LEU A 46 2.19 5.83 -11.41
C LEU A 46 2.29 4.44 -10.76
N MET A 47 2.01 3.37 -11.51
CA MET A 47 2.10 2.00 -10.99
C MET A 47 3.55 1.60 -10.60
N PRO A 48 4.58 1.90 -11.41
CA PRO A 48 5.96 1.76 -10.99
C PRO A 48 6.32 2.51 -9.71
N ARG A 49 5.81 3.72 -9.48
CA ARG A 49 5.99 4.45 -8.20
C ARG A 49 5.37 3.69 -7.03
N GLY A 50 4.17 3.13 -7.21
CA GLY A 50 3.52 2.27 -6.21
C GLY A 50 4.39 1.06 -5.82
N LYS A 51 4.93 0.34 -6.82
CA LYS A 51 5.85 -0.80 -6.61
C LYS A 51 7.16 -0.39 -5.96
N HIS A 52 7.75 0.71 -6.41
CA HIS A 52 9.00 1.24 -5.86
C HIS A 52 8.85 1.55 -4.37
N MET A 53 7.77 2.25 -3.99
CA MET A 53 7.47 2.54 -2.59
C MET A 53 7.16 1.29 -1.77
N ALA A 54 6.40 0.32 -2.31
CA ALA A 54 6.13 -0.93 -1.60
C ALA A 54 7.42 -1.70 -1.27
N ARG A 55 8.38 -1.72 -2.20
CA ARG A 55 9.70 -2.34 -1.99
C ARG A 55 10.57 -1.54 -1.03
N ALA A 56 10.50 -0.21 -1.05
CA ALA A 56 11.14 0.62 -0.04
C ALA A 56 10.56 0.32 1.35
N LEU A 57 9.23 0.26 1.50
CA LEU A 57 8.58 -0.13 2.75
C LEU A 57 9.07 -1.49 3.24
N HIS A 58 9.13 -2.50 2.37
CA HIS A 58 9.61 -3.83 2.74
C HIS A 58 11.07 -3.86 3.19
N ARG A 59 11.92 -2.95 2.70
CA ARG A 59 13.31 -2.84 3.16
C ARG A 59 13.44 -2.18 4.53
N HIS A 60 12.51 -1.29 4.89
CA HIS A 60 12.56 -0.47 6.10
C HIS A 60 11.58 -0.90 7.20
N LEU A 61 10.73 -1.89 6.92
CA LEU A 61 9.88 -2.57 7.89
C LEU A 61 10.53 -3.89 8.35
N PRO A 62 10.04 -4.50 9.45
CA PRO A 62 10.49 -5.83 9.86
C PRO A 62 10.43 -6.86 8.73
N ALA A 63 11.39 -7.78 8.70
CA ALA A 63 11.46 -8.81 7.66
C ALA A 63 10.32 -9.84 7.76
N ASP A 64 9.72 -10.00 8.95
CA ASP A 64 8.55 -10.85 9.14
C ASP A 64 7.30 -10.17 8.54
N TYR A 65 6.68 -10.82 7.55
CA TYR A 65 5.52 -10.24 6.86
C TYR A 65 4.34 -9.96 7.78
N PRO A 66 3.90 -10.88 8.67
CA PRO A 66 2.86 -10.58 9.65
C PRO A 66 3.13 -9.32 10.49
N GLU A 67 4.35 -9.16 10.99
CA GLU A 67 4.74 -7.98 11.76
C GLU A 67 4.70 -6.69 10.90
N ALA A 68 5.34 -6.72 9.73
CA ALA A 68 5.35 -5.58 8.81
C ALA A 68 3.94 -5.19 8.35
N LEU A 69 3.09 -6.17 8.08
CA LEU A 69 1.69 -5.95 7.70
C LEU A 69 0.91 -5.32 8.86
N GLY A 70 1.14 -5.74 10.10
CA GLY A 70 0.52 -5.15 11.29
C GLY A 70 0.83 -3.66 11.41
N ILE A 71 2.10 -3.29 11.24
CA ILE A 71 2.54 -1.88 11.23
C ILE A 71 1.90 -1.12 10.07
N LEU A 72 1.93 -1.69 8.87
CA LEU A 72 1.39 -1.08 7.66
C LEU A 72 -0.12 -0.85 7.74
N LEU A 73 -0.87 -1.76 8.37
CA LEU A 73 -2.31 -1.59 8.59
C LEU A 73 -2.60 -0.59 9.72
N ALA A 74 -1.82 -0.58 10.79
CA ALA A 74 -1.99 0.42 11.86
C ALA A 74 -1.71 1.85 11.37
N SER A 75 -0.83 2.01 10.36
CA SER A 75 -0.47 3.32 9.81
C SER A 75 -1.60 3.94 8.99
N ILE A 76 -2.54 3.15 8.42
CA ILE A 76 -3.56 3.70 7.51
C ILE A 76 -4.52 4.66 8.22
N ASP A 77 -4.75 4.48 9.52
CA ASP A 77 -5.61 5.35 10.33
C ASP A 77 -4.89 6.63 10.80
N GLN A 78 -3.58 6.74 10.56
CA GLN A 78 -2.79 7.87 11.05
C GLN A 78 -2.98 9.12 10.18
N PRO A 79 -2.92 10.32 10.80
CA PRO A 79 -2.94 11.58 10.05
C PRO A 79 -1.78 11.65 9.05
N HIS A 80 -2.12 11.70 7.76
CA HIS A 80 -1.13 11.76 6.69
C HIS A 80 -0.77 13.20 6.28
N GLY A 81 -1.52 14.20 6.74
CA GLY A 81 -1.24 15.62 6.54
C GLY A 81 -1.11 16.05 5.06
N ARG A 82 -1.82 15.37 4.15
CA ARG A 82 -1.93 15.78 2.73
C ARG A 82 -3.14 16.70 2.59
N ALA A 83 -3.05 17.67 1.68
CA ALA A 83 -4.14 18.59 1.43
C ALA A 83 -5.42 17.84 0.98
N PRO A 84 -6.60 18.23 1.49
CA PRO A 84 -7.87 17.68 1.00
C PRO A 84 -8.10 18.08 -0.46
N GLY A 85 -8.90 17.29 -1.20
CA GLY A 85 -9.33 17.64 -2.56
C GLY A 85 -8.37 17.25 -3.70
N LEU A 86 -7.30 16.50 -3.42
CA LEU A 86 -6.42 15.94 -4.47
C LEU A 86 -7.15 14.81 -5.23
N SER A 87 -7.10 14.82 -6.57
CA SER A 87 -7.77 13.82 -7.39
C SER A 87 -7.27 12.39 -7.15
N LEU A 88 -6.01 12.25 -6.70
CA LEU A 88 -5.35 11.00 -6.34
C LEU A 88 -5.19 10.82 -4.81
N ALA A 89 -6.09 11.40 -4.00
CA ALA A 89 -6.00 11.27 -2.54
C ALA A 89 -5.96 9.80 -2.08
N SER A 90 -6.83 8.95 -2.62
CA SER A 90 -6.90 7.52 -2.28
C SER A 90 -5.70 6.71 -2.76
N PHE A 91 -4.97 7.18 -3.79
CA PHE A 91 -3.76 6.52 -4.28
C PHE A 91 -2.62 6.54 -3.26
N LEU A 92 -2.72 7.31 -2.18
CA LEU A 92 -1.85 7.18 -1.01
C LEU A 92 -1.70 5.72 -0.55
N TYR A 93 -2.75 4.91 -0.70
CA TYR A 93 -2.76 3.51 -0.29
C TYR A 93 -2.33 2.53 -1.41
N LEU A 94 -1.98 3.01 -2.60
CA LEU A 94 -1.46 2.17 -3.69
C LEU A 94 -0.22 1.36 -3.25
N PRO A 95 0.78 1.93 -2.54
CA PRO A 95 1.92 1.14 -2.10
C PRO A 95 1.53 0.08 -1.07
N HIS A 96 0.47 0.31 -0.30
CA HIS A 96 -0.01 -0.64 0.70
C HIS A 96 -0.64 -1.87 0.03
N THR A 97 -1.48 -1.66 -1.00
CA THR A 97 -2.08 -2.78 -1.76
C THR A 97 -1.01 -3.54 -2.54
N VAL A 98 -0.03 -2.84 -3.11
CA VAL A 98 1.11 -3.47 -3.80
C VAL A 98 1.99 -4.26 -2.84
N PHE A 99 2.23 -3.77 -1.62
CA PHE A 99 2.98 -4.50 -0.59
C PHE A 99 2.32 -5.85 -0.27
N VAL A 100 1.00 -5.86 -0.07
CA VAL A 100 0.25 -7.10 0.17
C VAL A 100 0.35 -8.05 -1.02
N ALA A 101 0.29 -7.52 -2.25
CA ALA A 101 0.36 -8.31 -3.46
C ALA A 101 1.75 -8.94 -3.71
N GLU A 102 2.84 -8.21 -3.47
CA GLU A 102 4.20 -8.69 -3.71
C GLU A 102 4.70 -9.61 -2.58
N PHE A 103 4.37 -9.32 -1.31
CA PHE A 103 4.97 -10.01 -0.16
C PHE A 103 4.01 -10.93 0.59
N GLY A 104 2.69 -10.81 0.38
CA GLY A 104 1.67 -11.54 1.14
C GLY A 104 1.30 -12.93 0.61
N LEU A 105 1.85 -13.36 -0.53
CA LEU A 105 1.47 -14.61 -1.17
C LEU A 105 1.72 -15.88 -0.32
N GLY A 106 2.54 -15.79 0.72
CA GLY A 106 2.75 -16.86 1.71
C GLY A 106 1.78 -16.85 2.89
N HIS A 107 1.01 -15.77 3.07
CA HIS A 107 0.20 -15.51 4.26
C HIS A 107 -1.26 -15.20 3.90
N PHE A 108 -1.89 -16.10 3.14
CA PHE A 108 -3.20 -15.89 2.50
C PHE A 108 -4.25 -15.24 3.40
N ALA A 109 -4.54 -15.82 4.58
CA ALA A 109 -5.58 -15.33 5.46
C ALA A 109 -5.31 -13.90 5.99
N LEU A 110 -4.05 -13.60 6.31
CA LEU A 110 -3.66 -12.24 6.74
C LEU A 110 -3.78 -11.26 5.57
N SER A 111 -3.33 -11.66 4.38
CA SER A 111 -3.43 -10.82 3.20
C SER A 111 -4.86 -10.56 2.78
N MET A 112 -5.79 -11.53 2.86
CA MET A 112 -7.21 -11.30 2.57
C MET A 112 -7.84 -10.30 3.53
N LYS A 113 -7.53 -10.39 4.83
CA LYS A 113 -7.96 -9.39 5.82
C LYS A 113 -7.42 -8.00 5.49
N ALA A 114 -6.14 -7.92 5.12
CA ALA A 114 -5.52 -6.65 4.70
C ALA A 114 -6.16 -6.08 3.43
N GLN A 115 -6.42 -6.91 2.41
CA GLN A 115 -7.09 -6.47 1.18
C GLN A 115 -8.48 -5.92 1.48
N HIS A 116 -9.25 -6.60 2.34
CA HIS A 116 -10.57 -6.12 2.75
C HIS A 116 -10.49 -4.76 3.46
N ALA A 117 -9.56 -4.59 4.40
CA ALA A 117 -9.36 -3.31 5.10
C ALA A 117 -8.93 -2.19 4.14
N LEU A 118 -7.99 -2.47 3.23
CA LEU A 118 -7.52 -1.51 2.24
C LEU A 118 -8.60 -1.15 1.21
N THR A 119 -9.50 -2.09 0.87
CA THR A 119 -10.60 -1.87 -0.10
C THR A 119 -11.57 -0.77 0.34
N GLN A 120 -11.66 -0.49 1.64
CA GLN A 120 -12.47 0.62 2.18
C GLN A 120 -11.86 2.00 1.92
N ARG A 121 -10.58 2.06 1.52
CA ARG A 121 -9.82 3.30 1.30
C ARG A 121 -9.33 3.46 -0.14
N PHE A 122 -9.05 2.35 -0.81
CA PHE A 122 -8.53 2.31 -2.17
C PHE A 122 -8.85 0.95 -2.82
N THR A 123 -8.84 0.87 -4.15
CA THR A 123 -9.15 -0.40 -4.85
C THR A 123 -8.09 -1.49 -4.60
N ALA A 124 -8.54 -2.73 -4.40
CA ALA A 124 -7.70 -3.93 -4.33
C ALA A 124 -7.70 -4.75 -5.65
N GLU A 125 -8.27 -4.21 -6.73
CA GLU A 125 -8.48 -4.95 -8.00
C GLU A 125 -7.18 -5.47 -8.64
N PHE A 126 -6.07 -4.78 -8.41
CA PHE A 126 -4.76 -5.17 -8.91
C PHE A 126 -4.05 -6.12 -7.93
N SER A 127 -4.22 -5.90 -6.63
CA SER A 127 -3.54 -6.65 -5.58
C SER A 127 -4.16 -8.02 -5.31
N ILE A 128 -5.41 -8.27 -5.73
CA ILE A 128 -6.04 -9.59 -5.65
C ILE A 128 -5.57 -10.58 -6.73
N ARG A 129 -5.11 -10.08 -7.89
CA ARG A 129 -4.75 -10.92 -9.04
C ARG A 129 -3.63 -11.92 -8.75
N PRO A 130 -2.53 -11.57 -8.04
CA PRO A 130 -1.52 -12.55 -7.67
C PRO A 130 -2.07 -13.71 -6.82
N PHE A 131 -3.06 -13.43 -5.97
CA PHE A 131 -3.73 -14.47 -5.18
C PHE A 131 -4.62 -15.35 -6.03
N LEU A 132 -5.34 -14.80 -7.01
CA LEU A 132 -6.08 -15.61 -8.00
C LEU A 132 -5.15 -16.54 -8.79
N HIS A 133 -3.93 -16.10 -9.12
CA HIS A 133 -2.96 -16.95 -9.81
C HIS A 133 -2.35 -18.04 -8.93
N LYS A 134 -2.03 -17.73 -7.66
CA LYS A 134 -1.36 -18.68 -6.76
C LYS A 134 -2.32 -19.59 -5.99
N HIS A 135 -3.47 -19.05 -5.60
CA HIS A 135 -4.47 -19.68 -4.72
C HIS A 135 -5.89 -19.50 -5.32
N PRO A 136 -6.16 -20.01 -6.54
CA PRO A 136 -7.38 -19.69 -7.29
C PRO A 136 -8.66 -20.05 -6.53
N GLU A 137 -8.77 -21.30 -6.05
CA GLU A 137 -9.98 -21.78 -5.36
C GLU A 137 -10.25 -21.00 -4.07
N ALA A 138 -9.23 -20.84 -3.22
CA ALA A 138 -9.35 -20.10 -1.96
C ALA A 138 -9.68 -18.62 -2.20
N THR A 139 -9.09 -18.00 -3.22
CA THR A 139 -9.36 -16.59 -3.56
C THR A 139 -10.78 -16.42 -4.10
N LEU A 140 -11.25 -17.31 -4.98
CA LEU A 140 -12.62 -17.27 -5.49
C LEU A 140 -13.65 -17.49 -4.37
N ALA A 141 -13.41 -18.43 -3.46
CA ALA A 141 -14.27 -18.64 -2.29
C ALA A 141 -14.35 -17.37 -1.43
N GLN A 142 -13.21 -16.73 -1.15
CA GLN A 142 -13.17 -15.48 -0.39
C GLN A 142 -13.92 -14.33 -1.09
N LEU A 143 -13.79 -14.21 -2.41
CA LEU A 143 -14.51 -13.22 -3.21
C LEU A 143 -16.02 -13.46 -3.17
N MET A 144 -16.47 -14.71 -3.27
CA MET A 144 -17.88 -15.07 -3.13
C MET A 144 -18.42 -14.68 -1.76
N GLU A 145 -17.67 -14.94 -0.69
CA GLU A 145 -18.05 -14.51 0.67
C GLU A 145 -18.21 -12.99 0.76
N TRP A 146 -17.32 -12.21 0.16
CA TRP A 146 -17.42 -10.74 0.15
C TRP A 146 -18.65 -10.25 -0.61
N THR A 147 -19.06 -10.91 -1.70
CA THR A 147 -20.29 -10.54 -2.42
C THR A 147 -21.57 -10.83 -1.63
N ALA A 148 -21.52 -11.74 -0.66
CA ALA A 148 -22.67 -12.15 0.15
C ALA A 148 -22.86 -11.31 1.44
N ARG A 149 -21.89 -10.45 1.79
CA ARG A 149 -21.99 -9.57 2.97
C ARG A 149 -22.41 -8.16 2.54
N PRO A 150 -23.47 -7.57 3.12
CA PRO A 150 -23.71 -6.14 2.97
C PRO A 150 -22.56 -5.35 3.62
N GLN A 151 -22.10 -4.29 2.94
CA GLN A 151 -21.05 -3.39 3.43
C GLN A 151 -21.59 -2.42 4.48
#